data_AF-A0A315D4G0-F1
#
_entry.id   AF-A0A315D4G0-F1
#
_cell.length_a   1.000
_cell.length_b   1.000
_cell.length_c   1.000
_cell.angle_alpha   90.00
_cell.angle_beta   90.00
_cell.angle_gamma   90.00
#
_symmetry.space_group_name_H-M   'P 1'
#
loop_
_entity.id
_entity.type
_entity.pdbx_description
1 polymer ?
#
loop_
_entity_poly.entity_id
_entity_poly.type
_entity_poly.pdbx_seq_one_letter_code
_entity_poly.pdbx_strand_id
1 'polypeptide(L)'
;DVDGNKFSDAAGNLNKDTYTNPAPAGQTYEANNQVSFGFNTTVADTAPPSIVVTRSAIGTVNSSEVINFTLSEASTSFDINDIVVSGGTLSGFTGSGNSYSVVFTPNANSVGTASVGVLAGKFSDAAGNLNKDTFNNPATGTDVYEANNQVSLPYNTDNTPPKVVVARTGTGTVGAAGEDITFTLSEASSNFTLTDIAVTGGTLGTLTQSSTNPLLYTARFTPDPNGVGTATVGVQ
;
A
#
# COMPACT_ATOMS: atom_id res chain seq x y z
N ASP A 1 -0.81 -41.47 44.43
CA ASP A 1 -0.29 -41.61 45.80
C ASP A 1 -0.97 -42.82 46.42
N VAL A 2 -0.18 -43.71 47.00
CA VAL A 2 -0.66 -44.84 47.79
C VAL A 2 -0.08 -44.69 49.19
N ASP A 3 -0.79 -43.95 50.04
CA ASP A 3 -0.44 -43.86 51.46
C ASP A 3 -0.57 -45.24 52.13
N GLY A 4 0.32 -45.52 53.09
CA GLY A 4 0.20 -46.71 53.91
C GLY A 4 -1.09 -46.68 54.75
N ASN A 5 -1.55 -47.87 55.10
CA ASN A 5 -2.78 -48.18 55.84
C ASN A 5 -4.09 -47.73 55.19
N LYS A 6 -4.11 -47.36 53.89
CA LYS A 6 -5.34 -46.97 53.18
C LYS A 6 -6.17 -48.13 52.63
N PHE A 7 -5.56 -49.29 52.48
CA PHE A 7 -6.21 -50.52 52.03
C PHE A 7 -5.58 -51.72 52.72
N SER A 8 -6.27 -52.85 52.68
CA SER A 8 -5.81 -54.12 53.23
C SER A 8 -5.93 -55.24 52.20
N ASP A 9 -5.23 -56.34 52.44
CA ASP A 9 -5.53 -57.60 51.78
C ASP A 9 -6.84 -58.23 52.31
N ALA A 10 -7.20 -59.40 51.78
CA ALA A 10 -8.41 -60.14 52.16
C ALA A 10 -8.39 -60.69 53.59
N ALA A 11 -7.21 -60.80 54.21
CA ALA A 11 -7.04 -61.20 55.60
C ALA A 11 -7.06 -59.99 56.57
N GLY A 12 -7.17 -58.77 56.05
CA GLY A 12 -7.20 -57.53 56.83
C GLY A 12 -5.81 -56.96 57.13
N ASN A 13 -4.74 -57.47 56.52
CA ASN A 13 -3.41 -56.90 56.70
C ASN A 13 -3.31 -55.59 55.93
N LEU A 14 -3.07 -54.50 56.64
CA LEU A 14 -2.96 -53.16 56.06
C LEU A 14 -1.68 -53.01 55.24
N ASN A 15 -1.78 -52.36 54.06
CA ASN A 15 -0.63 -51.89 53.30
C ASN A 15 0.30 -51.06 54.19
N LYS A 16 1.62 -51.27 54.12
CA LYS A 16 2.58 -50.48 54.91
C LYS A 16 3.39 -49.51 54.07
N ASP A 17 3.25 -49.55 52.76
CA ASP A 17 4.18 -48.89 51.87
C ASP A 17 3.80 -47.41 51.71
N THR A 18 4.78 -46.51 51.66
CA THR A 18 4.60 -45.06 51.45
C THR A 18 5.73 -44.46 50.62
N TYR A 19 5.47 -43.36 49.91
CA TYR A 19 6.49 -42.58 49.21
C TYR A 19 7.05 -41.40 50.05
N THR A 20 6.54 -41.19 51.27
CA THR A 20 7.03 -40.13 52.16
C THR A 20 8.33 -40.53 52.85
N ASN A 21 9.32 -39.63 52.84
CA ASN A 21 10.64 -39.83 53.47
C ASN A 21 10.98 -38.65 54.40
N PRO A 22 11.16 -38.87 55.72
CA PRO A 22 11.16 -40.17 56.41
C PRO A 22 9.76 -40.80 56.50
N ALA A 23 9.72 -42.14 56.46
CA ALA A 23 8.48 -42.91 56.58
C ALA A 23 7.80 -42.65 57.94
N PRO A 24 6.47 -42.45 57.99
CA PRO A 24 5.73 -42.39 59.24
C PRO A 24 5.86 -43.69 60.04
N ALA A 25 5.68 -43.62 61.36
CA ALA A 25 5.81 -44.77 62.25
C ALA A 25 4.90 -45.94 61.81
N GLY A 26 5.50 -47.13 61.67
CA GLY A 26 4.79 -48.34 61.26
C GLY A 26 4.47 -48.42 59.76
N GLN A 27 5.14 -47.60 58.94
CA GLN A 27 5.14 -47.66 57.47
C GLN A 27 6.56 -47.84 56.93
N THR A 28 6.68 -48.27 55.68
CA THR A 28 7.94 -48.50 54.97
C THR A 28 8.03 -47.53 53.80
N TYR A 29 9.10 -46.74 53.72
CA TYR A 29 9.35 -45.90 52.54
C TYR A 29 9.76 -46.79 51.36
N GLU A 30 8.99 -46.72 50.27
CA GLU A 30 9.28 -47.37 49.01
C GLU A 30 9.17 -46.36 47.85
N ALA A 31 10.28 -46.08 47.17
CA ALA A 31 10.35 -45.06 46.13
C ALA A 31 9.48 -45.39 44.90
N ASN A 32 9.21 -46.67 44.65
CA ASN A 32 8.36 -47.17 43.56
C ASN A 32 6.86 -46.91 43.79
N ASN A 33 6.45 -46.38 44.95
CA ASN A 33 5.07 -45.96 45.23
C ASN A 33 4.75 -44.53 44.78
N GLN A 34 5.69 -43.89 44.07
CA GLN A 34 5.47 -42.64 43.39
C GLN A 34 6.01 -42.73 41.95
N VAL A 35 5.19 -42.33 40.99
CA VAL A 35 5.65 -41.97 39.65
C VAL A 35 5.57 -40.46 39.52
N SER A 36 6.65 -39.85 39.04
CA SER A 36 6.68 -38.43 38.70
C SER A 36 6.78 -38.29 37.18
N PHE A 37 5.92 -37.47 36.60
CA PHE A 37 5.98 -37.10 35.19
C PHE A 37 5.61 -35.62 35.05
N GLY A 38 6.26 -34.94 34.11
CA GLY A 38 5.84 -33.61 33.69
C GLY A 38 4.61 -33.71 32.79
N PHE A 39 3.75 -32.70 32.83
CA PHE A 39 2.67 -32.53 31.86
C PHE A 39 2.69 -31.10 31.33
N ASN A 40 2.28 -30.92 30.08
CA ASN A 40 2.02 -29.62 29.48
C ASN A 40 0.70 -29.69 28.72
N THR A 41 -0.29 -28.92 29.14
CA THR A 41 -1.62 -28.87 28.52
C THR A 41 -1.83 -27.64 27.65
N THR A 42 -0.81 -26.78 27.48
CA THR A 42 -0.91 -25.69 26.51
C THR A 42 -0.75 -26.27 25.13
N VAL A 43 -1.79 -26.18 24.30
CA VAL A 43 -1.61 -26.35 22.85
C VAL A 43 -0.70 -25.22 22.37
N ALA A 44 0.30 -25.56 21.56
CA ALA A 44 1.11 -24.54 20.92
C ALA A 44 0.21 -23.72 20.00
N ASP A 45 0.28 -22.41 20.13
CA ASP A 45 -0.36 -21.52 19.17
C ASP A 45 0.46 -21.53 17.88
N THR A 46 -0.18 -21.95 16.80
CA THR A 46 0.44 -22.08 15.47
C THR A 46 -0.29 -21.25 14.42
N ALA A 47 -1.28 -20.44 14.82
CA ALA A 47 -2.03 -19.62 13.89
C ALA A 47 -1.20 -18.38 13.55
N PRO A 48 -0.89 -18.12 12.26
CA PRO A 48 -0.25 -16.87 11.89
C PRO A 48 -1.26 -15.71 11.98
N PRO A 49 -0.84 -14.53 12.44
CA PRO A 49 -1.71 -13.36 12.41
C PRO A 49 -1.92 -12.88 10.96
N SER A 50 -3.04 -12.20 10.71
CA SER A 50 -3.32 -11.49 9.45
C SER A 50 -3.50 -9.99 9.69
N ILE A 51 -3.54 -9.21 8.62
CA ILE A 51 -3.67 -7.76 8.63
C ILE A 51 -4.66 -7.29 7.58
N VAL A 52 -5.43 -6.26 7.91
CA VAL A 52 -6.31 -5.57 6.98
C VAL A 52 -5.86 -4.13 6.89
N VAL A 53 -5.57 -3.67 5.66
CA VAL A 53 -5.21 -2.29 5.37
C VAL A 53 -6.44 -1.55 4.87
N THR A 54 -6.74 -0.41 5.49
CA THR A 54 -7.91 0.40 5.14
C THR A 54 -7.56 1.88 5.09
N ARG A 55 -8.34 2.60 4.30
CA ARG A 55 -8.34 4.06 4.27
C ARG A 55 -9.80 4.53 4.33
N SER A 56 -10.06 5.64 5.01
CA SER A 56 -11.44 6.12 5.20
C SER A 56 -11.91 7.04 4.06
N ALA A 57 -11.01 7.74 3.38
CA ALA A 57 -11.43 8.64 2.31
C ALA A 57 -11.72 7.85 1.02
N ILE A 58 -12.68 8.37 0.25
CA ILE A 58 -13.06 7.84 -1.06
C ILE A 58 -12.58 8.82 -2.13
N GLY A 59 -11.99 8.30 -3.21
CA GLY A 59 -11.57 9.10 -4.36
C GLY A 59 -10.11 9.57 -4.31
N THR A 60 -9.83 10.61 -5.09
CA THR A 60 -8.49 11.15 -5.32
C THR A 60 -7.94 11.85 -4.08
N VAL A 61 -6.70 11.50 -3.75
CA VAL A 61 -5.94 12.11 -2.68
C VAL A 61 -5.20 13.34 -3.19
N ASN A 62 -5.44 14.50 -2.58
CA ASN A 62 -4.80 15.76 -2.98
C ASN A 62 -3.78 16.26 -1.95
N SER A 63 -3.65 15.58 -0.81
CA SER A 63 -2.75 15.92 0.30
C SER A 63 -2.46 14.67 1.16
N SER A 64 -2.08 14.82 2.42
CA SER A 64 -1.87 13.66 3.30
C SER A 64 -3.18 12.96 3.69
N GLU A 65 -3.10 11.66 3.97
CA GLU A 65 -4.21 10.83 4.43
C GLU A 65 -3.74 9.80 5.47
N VAL A 66 -4.62 9.45 6.41
CA VAL A 66 -4.37 8.38 7.37
C VAL A 66 -4.75 7.02 6.77
N ILE A 67 -3.81 6.08 6.82
CA ILE A 67 -4.01 4.67 6.48
C ILE A 67 -4.01 3.88 7.77
N ASN A 68 -5.01 3.01 7.95
CA ASN A 68 -5.20 2.20 9.15
C ASN A 68 -4.89 0.73 8.87
N PHE A 69 -4.35 0.08 9.87
CA PHE A 69 -3.99 -1.34 9.88
C PHE A 69 -4.67 -2.02 11.05
N THR A 70 -5.37 -3.12 10.77
CA THR A 70 -6.04 -3.95 11.78
C THR A 70 -5.49 -5.36 11.70
N LEU A 71 -4.83 -5.81 12.77
CA LEU A 71 -4.26 -7.14 12.87
C LEU A 71 -5.26 -8.08 13.55
N SER A 72 -5.33 -9.34 13.12
CA SER A 72 -6.18 -10.37 13.76
C SER A 72 -5.77 -10.67 15.19
N GLU A 73 -4.48 -10.48 15.50
CA GLU A 73 -3.88 -10.72 16.80
C GLU A 73 -2.92 -9.58 17.17
N ALA A 74 -2.70 -9.41 18.47
CA ALA A 74 -1.84 -8.35 18.95
C ALA A 74 -0.38 -8.64 18.55
N SER A 75 0.26 -7.67 17.92
CA SER A 75 1.69 -7.72 17.61
C SER A 75 2.45 -6.68 18.40
N THR A 76 3.69 -6.98 18.76
CA THR A 76 4.66 -6.01 19.28
C THR A 76 5.82 -5.78 18.31
N SER A 77 5.86 -6.53 17.20
CA SER A 77 6.90 -6.44 16.17
C SER A 77 6.47 -5.64 14.95
N PHE A 78 5.17 -5.39 14.74
CA PHE A 78 4.71 -4.57 13.62
C PHE A 78 5.11 -3.09 13.78
N ASP A 79 5.90 -2.59 12.82
CA ASP A 79 6.34 -1.19 12.79
C ASP A 79 6.27 -0.56 11.38
N ILE A 80 6.69 0.71 11.25
CA ILE A 80 6.59 1.46 9.99
C ILE A 80 7.43 0.85 8.85
N ASN A 81 8.52 0.13 9.15
CA ASN A 81 9.40 -0.49 8.17
C ASN A 81 8.82 -1.77 7.56
N ASP A 82 7.76 -2.31 8.17
CA ASP A 82 7.00 -3.44 7.66
C ASP A 82 6.05 -3.06 6.52
N ILE A 83 5.79 -1.76 6.38
CA ILE A 83 4.86 -1.21 5.41
C ILE A 83 5.59 -0.90 4.10
N VAL A 84 5.08 -1.46 3.00
CA VAL A 84 5.51 -1.15 1.64
C VAL A 84 4.67 -0.01 1.10
N VAL A 85 5.32 1.05 0.63
CA VAL A 85 4.68 2.24 0.05
C VAL A 85 5.23 2.55 -1.33
N SER A 86 4.36 3.03 -2.22
CA SER A 86 4.72 3.65 -3.49
C SER A 86 3.89 4.91 -3.73
N GLY A 87 4.39 5.82 -4.58
CA GLY A 87 3.69 7.07 -4.92
C GLY A 87 3.67 8.13 -3.82
N GLY A 88 4.46 7.97 -2.76
CA GLY A 88 4.55 8.92 -1.65
C GLY A 88 5.45 8.44 -0.52
N THR A 89 5.28 9.06 0.65
CA THR A 89 6.04 8.78 1.88
C THR A 89 5.11 8.49 3.06
N LEU A 90 5.63 7.79 4.06
CA LEU A 90 4.93 7.47 5.30
C LEU A 90 5.53 8.23 6.49
N SER A 91 4.68 8.69 7.39
CA SER A 91 5.07 9.37 8.63
C SER A 91 4.03 9.16 9.72
N GLY A 92 4.30 9.59 10.95
CA GLY A 92 3.30 9.58 12.02
C GLY A 92 2.75 8.19 12.34
N PHE A 93 3.60 7.17 12.33
CA PHE A 93 3.22 5.82 12.74
C PHE A 93 2.83 5.81 14.23
N THR A 94 1.62 5.34 14.52
CA THR A 94 1.06 5.27 15.88
C THR A 94 0.19 4.03 16.02
N GLY A 95 0.01 3.54 17.24
CA GLY A 95 -0.85 2.39 17.55
C GLY A 95 -0.16 1.35 18.41
N SER A 96 -0.89 0.29 18.73
CA SER A 96 -0.40 -0.84 19.53
C SER A 96 -1.37 -2.02 19.48
N GLY A 97 -0.87 -3.22 19.78
CA GLY A 97 -1.69 -4.42 19.85
C GLY A 97 -2.22 -4.79 18.46
N ASN A 98 -3.52 -4.62 18.25
CA ASN A 98 -4.20 -4.99 17.01
C ASN A 98 -4.46 -3.81 16.05
N SER A 99 -4.18 -2.57 16.44
CA SER A 99 -4.59 -1.39 15.67
C SER A 99 -3.46 -0.39 15.54
N TYR A 100 -3.14 -0.04 14.30
CA TYR A 100 -2.10 0.90 13.94
C TYR A 100 -2.58 1.85 12.85
N SER A 101 -1.92 3.00 12.75
CA SER A 101 -2.16 3.99 11.71
C SER A 101 -0.87 4.67 11.29
N VAL A 102 -0.83 5.12 10.05
CA VAL A 102 0.26 5.91 9.48
C VAL A 102 -0.32 7.03 8.62
N VAL A 103 0.41 8.13 8.50
CA VAL A 103 0.09 9.22 7.58
C VAL A 103 0.84 9.00 6.26
N PHE A 104 0.10 8.71 5.20
CA PHE A 104 0.58 8.71 3.83
C PHE A 104 0.56 10.13 3.26
N THR A 105 1.65 10.56 2.63
CA THR A 105 1.74 11.82 1.89
C THR A 105 2.18 11.54 0.46
N PRO A 106 1.33 11.81 -0.56
CA PRO A 106 1.70 11.57 -1.95
C PRO A 106 2.91 12.43 -2.37
N ASN A 107 3.58 12.02 -3.44
CA ASN A 107 4.59 12.85 -4.08
C ASN A 107 3.99 14.19 -4.52
N ALA A 108 4.74 15.28 -4.33
CA ALA A 108 4.29 16.62 -4.68
C ALA A 108 4.38 16.88 -6.18
N ASN A 109 3.47 17.73 -6.70
CA ASN A 109 3.40 18.13 -8.10
C ASN A 109 3.35 16.93 -9.06
N SER A 110 2.57 15.91 -8.71
CA SER A 110 2.40 14.73 -9.57
C SER A 110 1.01 14.13 -9.48
N VAL A 111 0.66 13.40 -10.54
CA VAL A 111 -0.57 12.62 -10.65
C VAL A 111 -0.20 11.15 -10.80
N GLY A 112 -0.97 10.27 -10.17
CA GLY A 112 -0.75 8.84 -10.33
C GLY A 112 -1.58 7.99 -9.37
N THR A 113 -1.15 6.75 -9.23
CA THR A 113 -1.73 5.79 -8.28
C THR A 113 -0.65 5.38 -7.28
N ALA A 114 -0.94 5.57 -6.00
CA ALA A 114 -0.11 5.13 -4.89
C ALA A 114 -0.59 3.80 -4.34
N SER A 115 0.28 3.09 -3.63
CA SER A 115 -0.06 1.89 -2.88
C SER A 115 0.54 1.92 -1.49
N VAL A 116 -0.21 1.39 -0.52
CA VAL A 116 0.26 1.15 0.85
C VAL A 116 -0.20 -0.24 1.24
N GLY A 117 0.72 -1.14 1.57
CA GLY A 117 0.40 -2.51 1.93
C GLY A 117 1.46 -3.19 2.77
N VAL A 118 1.17 -4.40 3.22
CA VAL A 118 2.07 -5.21 4.06
C VAL A 118 2.26 -6.58 3.41
N LEU A 119 3.52 -7.02 3.34
CA LEU A 119 3.89 -8.32 2.77
C LEU A 119 3.86 -9.41 3.86
N ALA A 120 3.94 -10.67 3.42
CA ALA A 120 4.11 -11.80 4.32
C ALA A 120 5.46 -11.72 5.06
N GLY A 121 5.51 -12.31 6.27
CA GLY A 121 6.73 -12.46 7.06
C GLY A 121 7.27 -11.18 7.70
N LYS A 122 6.45 -10.14 7.80
CA LYS A 122 6.82 -8.82 8.31
C LYS A 122 6.66 -8.68 9.82
N PHE A 123 5.57 -9.20 10.37
CA PHE A 123 5.32 -9.14 11.80
C PHE A 123 4.89 -10.49 12.35
N SER A 124 4.89 -10.60 13.68
CA SER A 124 4.53 -11.82 14.40
C SER A 124 3.54 -11.55 15.53
N ASP A 125 2.84 -12.60 15.94
CA ASP A 125 2.08 -12.62 17.19
C ASP A 125 3.02 -12.82 18.41
N ALA A 126 2.41 -13.03 19.59
CA ALA A 126 3.13 -13.29 20.84
C ALA A 126 3.74 -14.70 20.92
N ALA A 127 3.24 -15.66 20.15
CA ALA A 127 3.76 -17.02 20.06
C ALA A 127 4.95 -17.13 19.07
N GLY A 128 5.20 -16.08 18.27
CA GLY A 128 6.25 -16.01 17.28
C GLY A 128 5.82 -16.49 15.88
N ASN A 129 4.53 -16.71 15.63
CA ASN A 129 4.05 -17.04 14.29
C ASN A 129 4.11 -15.79 13.42
N LEU A 130 4.81 -15.87 12.29
CA LEU A 130 4.89 -14.79 11.31
C LEU A 130 3.62 -14.72 10.48
N ASN A 131 3.19 -13.50 10.16
CA ASN A 131 2.07 -13.28 9.24
C ASN A 131 2.35 -13.93 7.87
N LYS A 132 1.33 -14.51 7.27
CA LYS A 132 1.44 -15.22 5.99
C LYS A 132 0.79 -14.50 4.83
N ASP A 133 -0.08 -13.56 5.13
CA ASP A 133 -0.85 -12.81 4.18
C ASP A 133 0.00 -11.77 3.42
N THR A 134 -0.26 -11.62 2.13
CA THR A 134 0.48 -10.73 1.23
C THR A 134 -0.45 -10.13 0.18
N PHE A 135 -0.11 -8.94 -0.31
CA PHE A 135 -0.77 -8.36 -1.49
C PHE A 135 -0.15 -8.82 -2.82
N ASN A 136 0.94 -9.61 -2.80
CA ASN A 136 1.53 -10.13 -4.03
C ASN A 136 0.66 -11.22 -4.65
N ASN A 137 0.34 -11.06 -5.94
CA ASN A 137 -0.44 -12.03 -6.70
C ASN A 137 0.32 -12.44 -7.99
N PRO A 138 0.70 -13.72 -8.16
CA PRO A 138 0.45 -14.83 -7.24
C PRO A 138 1.31 -14.75 -5.98
N ALA A 139 0.79 -15.26 -4.86
CA ALA A 139 1.58 -15.50 -3.65
C ALA A 139 2.65 -16.58 -3.90
N THR A 140 3.73 -16.56 -3.12
CA THR A 140 4.87 -17.48 -3.27
C THR A 140 5.04 -18.37 -2.04
N GLY A 141 5.46 -19.63 -2.23
CA GLY A 141 5.77 -20.51 -1.12
C GLY A 141 4.57 -20.80 -0.21
N THR A 142 4.67 -20.43 1.06
CA THR A 142 3.61 -20.59 2.07
C THR A 142 2.76 -19.34 2.27
N ASP A 143 3.02 -18.29 1.51
CA ASP A 143 2.31 -17.03 1.65
C ASP A 143 0.89 -17.19 1.10
N VAL A 144 -0.04 -16.44 1.65
CA VAL A 144 -1.44 -16.39 1.22
C VAL A 144 -1.66 -15.03 0.56
N TYR A 145 -2.39 -14.99 -0.56
CA TYR A 145 -2.74 -13.72 -1.19
C TYR A 145 -4.06 -13.20 -0.62
N GLU A 146 -4.03 -11.97 -0.13
CA GLU A 146 -5.18 -11.27 0.38
C GLU A 146 -5.22 -9.85 -0.20
N ALA A 147 -6.27 -9.56 -0.96
CA ALA A 147 -6.42 -8.24 -1.60
C ALA A 147 -6.55 -7.09 -0.59
N ASN A 148 -6.98 -7.38 0.64
CA ASN A 148 -7.10 -6.39 1.72
C ASN A 148 -5.77 -6.15 2.48
N ASN A 149 -4.66 -6.78 2.07
CA ASN A 149 -3.31 -6.44 2.56
C ASN A 149 -2.71 -5.20 1.90
N GLN A 150 -3.47 -4.54 1.03
CA GLN A 150 -3.05 -3.31 0.37
C GLN A 150 -4.25 -2.42 0.08
N VAL A 151 -4.02 -1.11 0.18
CA VAL A 151 -4.88 -0.09 -0.41
C VAL A 151 -4.20 0.54 -1.62
N SER A 152 -5.01 0.87 -2.62
CA SER A 152 -4.60 1.64 -3.80
C SER A 152 -5.32 2.99 -3.78
N LEU A 153 -4.57 4.07 -4.03
CA LEU A 153 -5.05 5.43 -3.90
C LEU A 153 -4.71 6.22 -5.16
N PRO A 154 -5.69 6.65 -5.99
CA PRO A 154 -5.41 7.68 -6.97
C PRO A 154 -5.05 8.97 -6.23
N TYR A 155 -4.06 9.71 -6.73
CA TYR A 155 -3.68 10.98 -6.16
C TYR A 155 -3.39 12.01 -7.26
N ASN A 156 -3.66 13.27 -6.95
CA ASN A 156 -3.29 14.42 -7.77
C ASN A 156 -2.87 15.57 -6.86
N THR A 157 -1.57 15.82 -6.79
CA THR A 157 -1.00 16.97 -6.07
C THR A 157 -0.55 18.07 -7.01
N ASP A 158 -0.72 17.88 -8.32
CA ASP A 158 -0.45 18.92 -9.31
C ASP A 158 -1.64 19.87 -9.42
N ASN A 159 -1.42 21.09 -8.95
CA ASN A 159 -2.37 22.19 -9.00
C ASN A 159 -1.87 23.33 -9.90
N THR A 160 -0.83 23.09 -10.70
CA THR A 160 -0.27 24.09 -11.61
C THR A 160 -1.08 24.07 -12.91
N PRO A 161 -1.69 25.20 -13.33
CA PRO A 161 -2.37 25.23 -14.61
C PRO A 161 -1.39 25.27 -15.79
N PRO A 162 -1.75 24.65 -16.94
CA PRO A 162 -0.95 24.72 -18.15
C PRO A 162 -0.86 26.14 -18.69
N LYS A 163 0.29 26.46 -19.29
CA LYS A 163 0.52 27.67 -20.09
C LYS A 163 0.75 27.27 -21.53
N VAL A 164 0.50 28.18 -22.45
CA VAL A 164 0.77 28.01 -23.88
C VAL A 164 1.57 29.18 -24.41
N VAL A 165 2.57 28.87 -25.22
CA VAL A 165 3.31 29.84 -26.05
C VAL A 165 2.97 29.57 -27.50
N VAL A 166 2.46 30.59 -28.19
CA VAL A 166 2.18 30.55 -29.63
C VAL A 166 3.31 31.26 -30.35
N ALA A 167 3.89 30.61 -31.35
CA ALA A 167 5.01 31.14 -32.12
C ALA A 167 4.90 30.77 -33.60
N ARG A 168 5.65 31.50 -34.43
CA ARG A 168 5.85 31.22 -35.84
C ARG A 168 7.33 31.38 -36.17
N THR A 169 7.83 30.64 -37.15
CA THR A 169 9.27 30.57 -37.46
C THR A 169 9.73 31.65 -38.43
N GLY A 170 8.83 32.11 -39.30
CA GLY A 170 9.12 33.11 -40.32
C GLY A 170 8.97 34.54 -39.82
N THR A 171 9.64 35.46 -40.51
CA THR A 171 9.55 36.91 -40.29
C THR A 171 8.79 37.59 -41.43
N GLY A 172 8.03 38.65 -41.14
CA GLY A 172 7.34 39.43 -42.16
C GLY A 172 5.97 38.86 -42.57
N THR A 173 5.57 39.11 -43.81
CA THR A 173 4.26 38.74 -44.36
C THR A 173 4.21 37.27 -44.78
N VAL A 174 3.19 36.54 -44.34
CA VAL A 174 2.92 35.17 -44.80
C VAL A 174 2.30 35.22 -46.21
N GLY A 175 2.94 34.55 -47.17
CA GLY A 175 2.41 34.42 -48.53
C GLY A 175 1.44 33.24 -48.70
N ALA A 176 0.92 33.04 -49.92
CA ALA A 176 -0.05 32.00 -50.23
C ALA A 176 0.43 30.55 -49.95
N ALA A 177 1.73 30.33 -49.83
CA ALA A 177 2.27 29.04 -49.40
C ALA A 177 1.86 28.69 -47.96
N GLY A 178 1.52 29.67 -47.13
CA GLY A 178 1.25 29.49 -45.71
C GLY A 178 2.52 29.34 -44.88
N GLU A 179 2.35 29.15 -43.58
CA GLU A 179 3.43 29.00 -42.61
C GLU A 179 3.01 28.12 -41.43
N ASP A 180 3.97 27.46 -40.80
CA ASP A 180 3.71 26.65 -39.62
C ASP A 180 3.67 27.52 -38.37
N ILE A 181 2.58 27.38 -37.63
CA ILE A 181 2.39 27.95 -36.30
C ILE A 181 2.61 26.84 -35.28
N THR A 182 3.45 27.12 -34.28
CA THR A 182 3.76 26.20 -33.20
C THR A 182 3.10 26.65 -31.90
N PHE A 183 2.57 25.69 -31.17
CA PHE A 183 2.01 25.84 -29.83
C PHE A 183 2.84 24.98 -28.89
N THR A 184 3.48 25.62 -27.92
CA THR A 184 4.29 24.94 -26.90
C THR A 184 3.60 25.05 -25.56
N LEU A 185 3.15 23.92 -25.01
CA LEU A 185 2.52 23.84 -23.70
C LEU A 185 3.58 23.71 -22.59
N SER A 186 3.30 24.19 -21.39
CA SER A 186 4.17 23.99 -20.22
C SER A 186 4.11 22.58 -19.64
N GLU A 187 3.08 21.81 -20.00
CA GLU A 187 2.80 20.44 -19.58
C GLU A 187 2.00 19.73 -20.67
N ALA A 188 2.02 18.39 -20.67
CA ALA A 188 1.34 17.62 -21.69
C ALA A 188 -0.18 17.73 -21.52
N SER A 189 -0.90 17.95 -22.63
CA SER A 189 -2.36 17.99 -22.62
C SER A 189 -2.94 16.74 -23.28
N SER A 190 -4.04 16.23 -22.69
CA SER A 190 -4.82 15.15 -23.28
C SER A 190 -5.94 15.63 -24.20
N ASN A 191 -6.20 16.93 -24.26
CA ASN A 191 -7.38 17.50 -24.93
C ASN A 191 -7.14 18.82 -25.68
N PHE A 192 -5.88 19.25 -25.87
CA PHE A 192 -5.58 20.40 -26.70
C PHE A 192 -5.84 20.08 -28.18
N THR A 193 -6.79 20.77 -28.78
CA THR A 193 -7.29 20.52 -30.13
C THR A 193 -7.48 21.82 -30.92
N LEU A 194 -7.84 21.72 -32.21
CA LEU A 194 -8.09 22.89 -33.05
C LEU A 194 -9.25 23.76 -32.55
N THR A 195 -10.21 23.22 -31.78
CA THR A 195 -11.34 24.02 -31.26
C THR A 195 -10.91 25.01 -30.19
N ASP A 196 -9.74 24.78 -29.59
CA ASP A 196 -9.15 25.66 -28.57
C ASP A 196 -8.34 26.79 -29.21
N ILE A 197 -8.33 26.89 -30.55
CA ILE A 197 -7.55 27.88 -31.30
C ILE A 197 -8.47 28.79 -32.12
N ALA A 198 -8.35 30.09 -31.90
CA ALA A 198 -8.97 31.12 -32.70
C ALA A 198 -8.02 31.57 -33.82
N VAL A 199 -8.54 31.69 -35.04
CA VAL A 199 -7.80 32.19 -36.21
C VAL A 199 -8.60 33.27 -36.94
N THR A 200 -7.91 34.33 -37.36
CA THR A 200 -8.46 35.38 -38.24
C THR A 200 -7.54 35.61 -39.43
N GLY A 201 -8.09 36.07 -40.57
CA GLY A 201 -7.33 36.36 -41.78
C GLY A 201 -6.81 35.13 -42.54
N GLY A 202 -7.35 33.95 -42.24
CA GLY A 202 -6.99 32.68 -42.86
C GLY A 202 -7.56 31.49 -42.10
N THR A 203 -6.98 30.31 -42.38
CA THR A 203 -7.36 29.03 -41.76
C THR A 203 -6.14 28.29 -41.22
N LEU A 204 -6.37 27.40 -40.25
CA LEU A 204 -5.37 26.42 -39.82
C LEU A 204 -5.68 25.04 -40.42
N GLY A 205 -4.64 24.36 -40.88
CA GLY A 205 -4.69 22.94 -41.18
C GLY A 205 -4.72 22.08 -39.91
N THR A 206 -4.51 20.77 -40.07
CA THR A 206 -4.51 19.81 -38.95
C THR A 206 -3.49 20.19 -37.88
N LEU A 207 -3.94 20.25 -36.63
CA LEU A 207 -3.06 20.35 -35.47
C LEU A 207 -2.40 18.99 -35.22
N THR A 208 -1.08 18.95 -35.27
CA THR A 208 -0.30 17.71 -35.13
C THR A 208 0.61 17.84 -33.92
N GLN A 209 0.47 16.92 -32.95
CA GLN A 209 1.42 16.80 -31.83
C GLN A 209 2.73 16.19 -32.33
N SER A 210 3.86 16.69 -31.85
CA SER A 210 5.17 16.10 -32.13
C SER A 210 5.28 14.72 -31.47
N SER A 211 5.72 13.72 -32.24
CA SER A 211 5.94 12.35 -31.76
C SER A 211 7.16 12.22 -30.83
N THR A 212 8.03 13.22 -30.79
CA THR A 212 9.23 13.24 -29.95
C THR A 212 9.17 14.28 -28.84
N ASN A 213 8.19 15.19 -28.88
CA ASN A 213 7.97 16.18 -27.84
C ASN A 213 6.45 16.35 -27.58
N PRO A 214 5.90 15.75 -26.51
CA PRO A 214 4.46 15.83 -26.23
C PRO A 214 3.95 17.24 -25.91
N LEU A 215 4.84 18.20 -25.67
CA LEU A 215 4.51 19.59 -25.38
C LEU A 215 4.34 20.46 -26.63
N LEU A 216 4.76 19.98 -27.79
CA LEU A 216 4.82 20.76 -29.03
C LEU A 216 3.75 20.30 -30.01
N TYR A 217 2.97 21.26 -30.50
CA TYR A 217 1.97 21.07 -31.53
C TYR A 217 2.22 22.03 -32.69
N THR A 218 1.97 21.58 -33.91
CA THR A 218 2.14 22.39 -35.13
C THR A 218 0.88 22.36 -35.98
N ALA A 219 0.48 23.51 -36.51
CA ALA A 219 -0.56 23.63 -37.53
C ALA A 219 -0.13 24.61 -38.63
N ARG A 220 -0.45 24.28 -39.88
CA ARG A 220 -0.17 25.14 -41.04
C ARG A 220 -1.22 26.26 -41.13
N PHE A 221 -0.83 27.51 -40.95
CA PHE A 221 -1.66 28.68 -41.28
C PHE A 221 -1.62 28.98 -42.78
N THR A 222 -2.80 29.13 -43.39
CA THR A 222 -2.97 29.53 -44.79
C THR A 222 -3.80 30.82 -44.84
N PRO A 223 -3.25 31.95 -45.31
CA PRO A 223 -3.99 33.20 -45.44
C PRO A 223 -5.19 33.08 -46.39
N ASP A 224 -6.23 33.89 -46.18
CA ASP A 224 -7.35 33.96 -47.12
C ASP A 224 -6.89 34.45 -48.51
N PRO A 225 -7.44 33.92 -49.62
CA PRO A 225 -7.08 34.38 -50.97
C PRO A 225 -7.31 35.88 -51.15
N ASN A 226 -6.31 36.58 -51.71
CA ASN A 226 -6.32 38.04 -51.90
C ASN A 226 -6.47 38.85 -50.58
N GLY A 227 -6.23 38.24 -49.42
CA GLY A 227 -6.25 38.90 -48.13
C GLY A 227 -5.08 39.88 -47.94
N VAL A 228 -5.37 41.07 -47.44
CA VAL A 228 -4.38 42.07 -47.01
C VAL A 228 -4.79 42.58 -45.62
N GLY A 229 -3.85 42.53 -44.67
CA GLY A 229 -4.12 42.93 -43.29
C GLY A 229 -3.31 42.13 -42.27
N THR A 230 -3.78 42.13 -41.02
CA THR A 230 -3.18 41.38 -39.92
C THR A 230 -4.02 40.14 -39.64
N ALA A 231 -3.38 38.97 -39.68
CA ALA A 231 -3.94 37.72 -39.19
C ALA A 231 -3.58 37.52 -37.71
N THR A 232 -4.46 36.88 -36.95
CA THR A 232 -4.19 36.48 -35.56
C THR A 232 -4.41 34.99 -35.39
N VAL A 233 -3.50 34.33 -34.68
CA VAL A 233 -3.67 32.94 -34.20
C VAL A 233 -3.42 32.95 -32.70
N GLY A 234 -4.40 32.50 -31.92
CA GLY A 234 -4.33 32.49 -30.46
C GLY A 234 -5.15 31.36 -29.86
N VAL A 235 -4.83 30.99 -28.62
CA VAL A 235 -5.60 30.01 -27.85
C VAL A 235 -6.75 30.72 -27.13
N GLN A 236 -7.92 30.10 -27.06
CA GLN A 236 -9.15 30.66 -26.47
C GLN A 236 -9.68 29.82 -25.31
#